data_AF-A0A7U7WCI6-F1
#
_entry.id   AF-A0A7U7WCI6-F1
#
_cell.length_a   1.000
_cell.length_b   1.000
_cell.length_c   1.000
_cell.angle_alpha   90.00
_cell.angle_beta   90.00
_cell.angle_gamma   90.00
#
_symmetry.space_group_name_H-M   'P 1'
#
loop_
_entity.id
_entity.type
_entity.pdbx_description
1 polymer ?
#
loop_
_entity_poly.entity_id
_entity_poly.type
_entity_poly.pdbx_seq_one_letter_code
_entity_poly.pdbx_strand_id
1 'polypeptide(L)'
;MKLVKMSLAAIVAAGALTSVASATPLEEAIKNVDVSGFARYRFDSTKVDANGNQGSDTKASHRFTSYVDFKTALDDNFFAVLGLRYDSKDVSGDHITGGQTQVGVNDAGAED
;
A
#
# COMPACT_ATOMS: atom_id res chain seq x y z
N MET A 1 40.94 -38.88 0.83
CA MET A 1 40.00 -37.85 0.31
C MET A 1 39.75 -36.81 1.39
N LYS A 2 40.08 -35.54 1.16
CA LYS A 2 39.83 -34.45 2.14
C LYS A 2 38.38 -33.98 1.98
N LEU A 3 37.54 -34.22 2.98
CA LEU A 3 36.18 -33.68 3.06
C LEU A 3 36.28 -32.18 3.36
N VAL A 4 35.86 -31.34 2.41
CA VAL A 4 35.75 -29.89 2.63
C VAL A 4 34.55 -29.67 3.56
N LYS A 5 34.82 -29.27 4.80
CA LYS A 5 33.82 -28.93 5.81
C LYS A 5 33.17 -27.58 5.45
N MET A 6 32.19 -27.59 4.55
CA MET A 6 31.36 -26.40 4.31
C MET A 6 30.32 -26.27 5.42
N SER A 7 30.26 -25.09 6.03
CA SER A 7 29.30 -24.73 7.08
C SER A 7 27.85 -24.84 6.56
N LEU A 8 26.94 -25.34 7.40
CA LEU A 8 25.50 -25.37 7.10
C LEU A 8 24.97 -23.97 6.73
N ALA A 9 25.47 -22.92 7.38
CA ALA A 9 25.13 -21.54 7.05
C ALA A 9 25.62 -21.13 5.64
N ALA A 10 26.75 -21.69 5.18
CA ALA A 10 27.23 -21.45 3.83
C ALA A 10 26.40 -22.21 2.78
N ILE A 11 25.87 -23.39 3.10
CA ILE A 11 24.94 -24.14 2.25
C ILE A 11 23.56 -23.47 2.22
N VAL A 12 23.08 -22.94 3.35
CA VAL A 12 21.83 -22.16 3.41
C VAL A 12 21.99 -20.83 2.67
N ALA A 13 23.12 -20.14 2.82
CA ALA A 13 23.41 -18.92 2.07
C ALA A 13 23.58 -19.21 0.57
N ALA A 14 24.33 -20.24 0.17
CA ALA A 14 24.46 -20.64 -1.22
C ALA A 14 23.14 -21.13 -1.81
N GLY A 15 22.33 -21.89 -1.06
CA GLY A 15 21.02 -22.37 -1.51
C GLY A 15 19.97 -21.25 -1.63
N ALA A 16 19.99 -20.25 -0.73
CA ALA A 16 19.07 -19.12 -0.76
C ALA A 16 19.50 -18.01 -1.74
N LEU A 17 20.80 -17.83 -1.99
CA LEU A 17 21.31 -16.84 -2.96
C LEU A 17 21.33 -17.40 -4.39
N THR A 18 21.49 -18.72 -4.58
CA THR A 18 21.46 -19.32 -5.94
C THR A 18 20.05 -19.47 -6.52
N SER A 19 19.00 -19.45 -5.69
CA SER A 19 17.60 -19.40 -6.16
C SER A 19 17.20 -18.07 -6.81
N VAL A 20 18.03 -17.02 -6.74
CA VAL A 20 17.79 -15.74 -7.41
C VAL A 20 18.30 -15.75 -8.86
N ALA A 21 19.15 -16.70 -9.23
CA ALA A 21 19.73 -16.78 -10.58
C ALA A 21 18.77 -17.36 -11.64
N SER A 22 17.66 -17.98 -11.22
CA SER A 22 16.60 -18.48 -12.11
C SER A 22 15.29 -17.71 -11.95
N ALA A 23 15.34 -16.49 -11.39
CA ALA A 23 14.23 -15.58 -11.52
C ALA A 23 14.18 -15.10 -12.97
N THR A 24 13.06 -15.32 -13.64
CA THR A 24 12.79 -14.67 -14.92
C THR A 24 13.02 -13.15 -14.75
N PRO A 25 13.74 -12.50 -15.67
CA PRO A 25 13.93 -11.05 -15.61
C PRO A 25 12.60 -10.34 -15.42
N LEU A 26 12.58 -9.27 -14.63
CA LEU A 26 11.34 -8.56 -14.29
C LEU A 26 10.56 -8.14 -15.55
N GLU A 27 11.27 -7.78 -16.61
CA GLU A 27 10.69 -7.45 -17.91
C GLU A 27 9.85 -8.60 -18.51
N GLU A 28 10.28 -9.85 -18.38
CA GLU A 28 9.50 -11.01 -18.84
C GLU A 28 8.40 -11.38 -17.84
N ALA A 29 8.66 -11.21 -16.54
CA ALA A 29 7.70 -11.55 -15.49
C ALA A 29 6.46 -10.65 -15.46
N ILE A 30 6.56 -9.38 -15.90
CA ILE A 30 5.45 -8.42 -15.85
C ILE A 30 4.62 -8.32 -17.14
N LYS A 31 5.04 -8.94 -18.25
CA LYS A 31 4.35 -8.82 -19.55
C LYS A 31 2.90 -9.29 -19.53
N ASN A 32 2.63 -10.34 -18.75
CA ASN A 32 1.29 -10.93 -18.60
C ASN A 32 0.65 -10.58 -17.26
N VAL A 33 1.09 -9.47 -16.64
CA VAL A 33 0.47 -8.95 -15.42
C VAL A 33 -0.46 -7.82 -15.82
N ASP A 34 -1.76 -8.03 -15.61
CA ASP A 34 -2.76 -6.98 -15.72
C ASP A 34 -2.70 -6.14 -14.45
N VAL A 35 -2.41 -4.84 -14.60
CA VAL A 35 -2.44 -3.89 -13.49
C VAL A 35 -3.66 -3.00 -13.64
N SER A 36 -4.50 -3.00 -12.61
CA SER A 36 -5.71 -2.18 -12.58
C SER A 36 -5.84 -1.49 -11.23
N GLY A 37 -6.56 -0.38 -11.19
CA GLY A 37 -6.70 0.38 -9.95
C GLY A 37 -7.24 1.76 -10.15
N PHE A 38 -7.27 2.52 -9.05
CA PHE A 38 -7.59 3.93 -9.08
C PHE A 38 -6.80 4.68 -8.02
N ALA A 39 -6.56 5.96 -8.29
CA ALA A 39 -6.13 6.92 -7.29
C ALA A 39 -7.17 8.03 -7.24
N ARG A 40 -7.60 8.37 -6.02
CA ARG A 40 -8.61 9.39 -5.76
C ARG A 40 -8.08 10.35 -4.72
N TYR A 41 -8.12 11.62 -5.08
CA TYR A 41 -8.02 12.71 -4.14
C TYR A 41 -9.41 13.30 -3.89
N ARG A 42 -9.75 13.52 -2.61
CA ARG A 42 -10.99 14.18 -2.21
C ARG A 42 -10.68 15.25 -1.18
N PHE A 43 -11.29 16.41 -1.38
CA PHE A 43 -11.34 17.46 -0.37
C PHE A 43 -12.78 17.52 0.16
N ASP A 44 -12.94 17.28 1.45
CA ASP A 44 -14.21 17.35 2.15
C ASP A 44 -14.19 18.59 3.05
N SER A 45 -15.18 19.47 2.92
CA SER A 45 -15.34 20.66 3.75
C SER A 45 -16.79 20.76 4.20
N THR A 46 -17.01 20.81 5.51
CA THR A 46 -18.34 20.92 6.11
C THR A 46 -18.31 22.00 7.18
N LYS A 47 -19.37 22.80 7.24
CA LYS A 47 -19.54 23.80 8.29
C LYS A 47 -20.29 23.20 9.46
N VAL A 48 -19.66 23.15 10.63
CA VAL A 48 -20.23 22.58 11.84
C VAL A 48 -20.02 23.51 13.04
N ASP A 49 -20.80 23.36 14.10
CA ASP A 49 -20.55 23.98 15.41
C ASP A 49 -19.71 23.05 16.29
N ALA A 50 -19.31 23.52 17.48
CA ALA A 50 -18.56 22.72 18.46
C ALA A 50 -19.29 21.44 18.91
N ASN A 51 -20.59 21.32 18.64
CA ASN A 51 -21.44 20.19 19.01
C ASN A 51 -21.72 19.26 17.81
N GLY A 52 -21.17 19.56 16.61
CA GLY A 52 -21.33 18.76 15.40
C GLY A 52 -22.59 19.04 14.56
N ASN A 53 -23.39 20.06 14.90
CA ASN A 53 -24.53 20.50 14.08
C ASN A 53 -24.09 21.52 13.03
N GLN A 54 -24.94 21.86 12.05
CA GLN A 54 -24.60 22.93 11.08
C GLN A 54 -24.32 24.25 11.81
N GLY A 55 -23.10 24.77 11.65
CA GLY A 55 -22.58 25.91 12.41
C GLY A 55 -21.64 26.81 11.61
N SER A 56 -20.87 27.64 12.32
CA SER A 56 -19.95 28.62 11.72
C SER A 56 -18.52 28.11 11.53
N ASP A 57 -18.12 27.05 12.24
CA ASP A 57 -16.76 26.53 12.16
C ASP A 57 -16.60 25.63 10.95
N THR A 58 -15.40 25.60 10.37
CA THR A 58 -15.13 24.82 9.16
C THR A 58 -14.27 23.62 9.51
N LYS A 59 -14.84 22.43 9.34
CA LYS A 59 -14.12 21.16 9.38
C LYS A 59 -13.75 20.79 7.95
N ALA A 60 -12.46 20.80 7.64
CA ALA A 60 -11.96 20.39 6.34
C ALA A 60 -10.95 19.25 6.46
N SER A 61 -10.99 18.34 5.49
CA SER A 61 -10.04 17.22 5.41
C SER A 61 -9.66 16.92 3.98
N HIS A 62 -8.40 16.51 3.81
CA HIS A 62 -7.83 16.03 2.57
C HIS A 62 -7.71 14.51 2.65
N ARG A 63 -8.27 13.80 1.67
CA ARG A 63 -8.21 12.35 1.63
C ARG A 63 -7.56 11.86 0.34
N PHE A 64 -6.60 10.96 0.50
CA PHE A 64 -5.94 10.25 -0.58
C PHE A 64 -6.25 8.77 -0.46
N THR A 65 -6.94 8.22 -1.44
CA THR A 65 -7.24 6.78 -1.51
C THR A 65 -6.71 6.23 -2.82
N SER A 66 -5.88 5.20 -2.77
CA SER A 66 -5.49 4.44 -3.94
C SER A 66 -5.62 2.94 -3.71
N TYR A 67 -5.99 2.26 -4.79
CA TYR A 67 -6.03 0.82 -4.89
C TYR A 67 -5.29 0.42 -6.15
N VAL A 68 -4.41 -0.55 -6.03
CA VAL A 68 -3.65 -1.11 -7.14
C VAL A 68 -3.68 -2.63 -7.03
N ASP A 69 -4.26 -3.27 -8.03
CA ASP A 69 -4.41 -4.70 -8.13
C ASP A 69 -3.55 -5.22 -9.28
N PHE A 70 -2.70 -6.19 -8.97
CA PHE A 70 -1.87 -6.93 -9.91
C PHE A 70 -2.49 -8.30 -10.11
N LYS A 71 -2.95 -8.59 -11.33
CA LYS A 71 -3.46 -9.91 -11.70
C LYS A 71 -2.48 -10.57 -12.65
N THR A 72 -2.10 -11.81 -12.35
CA THR A 72 -1.20 -12.59 -13.21
C THR A 72 -1.80 -13.97 -13.47
N ALA A 73 -1.69 -14.45 -14.71
CA ALA A 73 -2.04 -15.82 -15.06
C ALA A 73 -0.87 -16.74 -14.69
N LEU A 74 -1.12 -17.69 -13.80
CA LEU A 74 -0.14 -18.68 -13.38
C LEU A 74 -0.19 -19.94 -14.26
N ASP A 75 -1.40 -20.31 -14.71
CA ASP A 75 -1.67 -21.43 -15.62
C ASP A 75 -3.01 -21.22 -16.34
N ASP A 76 -3.39 -22.13 -17.25
CA ASP A 76 -4.69 -22.12 -17.93
C ASP A 76 -5.83 -22.06 -16.92
N ASN A 77 -6.67 -21.02 -17.02
CA ASN A 77 -7.78 -20.72 -16.12
C ASN A 77 -7.39 -20.47 -14.64
N PHE A 78 -6.10 -20.33 -14.31
CA PHE A 78 -5.62 -20.08 -12.95
C PHE A 78 -4.92 -18.72 -12.83
N PHE A 79 -5.44 -17.86 -11.95
CA PHE A 79 -4.97 -16.49 -11.78
C PHE A 79 -4.62 -16.20 -10.32
N ALA A 80 -3.50 -15.51 -10.10
CA ALA A 80 -3.19 -14.89 -8.82
C ALA A 80 -3.50 -13.39 -8.89
N VAL A 81 -4.06 -12.85 -7.80
CA VAL A 81 -4.36 -11.43 -7.65
C VAL A 81 -3.73 -10.92 -6.35
N LEU A 82 -2.94 -9.85 -6.46
CA LEU A 82 -2.37 -9.13 -5.33
C LEU A 82 -2.91 -7.70 -5.33
N GLY A 83 -3.63 -7.33 -4.27
CA GLY A 83 -4.15 -5.97 -4.08
C GLY A 83 -3.37 -5.19 -3.04
N LEU A 84 -3.00 -3.97 -3.37
CA LEU A 84 -2.41 -2.99 -2.47
C LEU A 84 -3.38 -1.82 -2.30
N ARG A 85 -3.75 -1.52 -1.05
CA ARG A 85 -4.56 -0.37 -0.68
C ARG A 85 -3.69 0.63 0.08
N TYR A 86 -3.78 1.90 -0.32
CA TYR A 86 -3.33 3.03 0.47
C TYR A 86 -4.51 3.97 0.70
N ASP A 87 -4.77 4.33 1.95
CA ASP A 87 -5.84 5.25 2.30
C ASP A 87 -5.35 6.12 3.43
N SER A 88 -5.42 7.43 3.21
CA SER A 88 -4.88 8.42 4.12
C SER A 88 -5.82 9.61 4.24
N LYS A 89 -6.07 10.05 5.47
CA LYS A 89 -6.93 11.19 5.78
C LYS A 89 -6.17 12.21 6.62
N ASP A 90 -5.96 13.38 6.03
CA ASP A 90 -5.34 14.52 6.67
C ASP A 90 -6.38 15.58 7.08
N VAL A 91 -6.28 16.09 8.30
CA VAL A 91 -7.16 17.13 8.88
C VAL A 91 -6.45 18.49 9.01
N SER A 92 -5.38 18.70 8.24
CA SER A 92 -4.63 19.96 8.19
C SER A 92 -5.48 21.21 7.88
N GLY A 93 -6.65 21.05 7.25
CA GLY A 93 -7.61 22.14 7.00
C GLY A 93 -8.65 22.38 8.10
N ASP A 94 -8.63 21.63 9.20
CA ASP A 94 -9.63 21.73 10.26
C ASP A 94 -9.34 22.86 11.24
N HIS A 95 -10.24 23.85 11.31
CA HIS A 95 -10.13 24.95 12.27
C HIS A 95 -10.52 24.51 13.70
N ILE A 96 -11.33 23.45 13.84
CA ILE A 96 -11.89 23.02 15.14
C ILE A 96 -10.84 22.29 15.97
N THR A 97 -10.12 21.35 15.35
CA THR A 97 -9.06 20.56 16.02
C THR A 97 -7.67 21.21 15.91
N GLY A 98 -7.57 22.40 15.27
CA GLY A 98 -6.33 23.15 15.14
C GLY A 98 -5.37 22.64 14.05
N GLY A 99 -5.89 21.99 13.00
CA GLY A 99 -5.14 21.60 11.80
C GLY A 99 -3.99 20.65 12.09
N GLN A 100 -4.26 19.35 12.20
CA GLN A 100 -3.22 18.36 12.41
C GLN A 100 -2.89 17.63 11.11
N THR A 101 -1.62 17.63 10.73
CA THR A 101 -1.11 16.76 9.66
C THR A 101 -1.02 15.33 10.18
N GLN A 102 -1.95 14.47 9.79
CA GLN A 102 -1.91 13.05 10.14
C GLN A 102 -1.34 12.27 8.96
N VAL A 103 -0.16 11.67 9.16
CA VAL A 103 0.51 10.78 8.20
C VAL A 103 1.02 9.53 8.93
N GLY A 104 0.91 8.36 8.30
CA GLY A 104 1.45 7.11 8.84
C GLY A 104 0.64 6.55 10.01
N VAL A 105 1.28 6.23 11.15
CA VAL A 105 0.66 5.53 12.30
C VAL A 105 -0.46 6.31 13.00
N ASN A 106 -0.55 7.62 12.78
CA ASN A 106 -1.60 8.47 13.36
C ASN A 106 -2.78 8.70 12.40
N ASP A 107 -2.74 8.10 11.21
CA ASP A 107 -3.79 8.20 10.21
C ASP A 107 -4.78 7.06 10.42
N ALA A 108 -5.97 7.38 10.92
CA ALA A 108 -7.01 6.38 11.20
C ALA A 108 -7.58 5.73 9.92
N GLY A 109 -7.18 6.18 8.72
CA GLY A 109 -7.75 5.70 7.46
C GLY A 109 -9.28 5.86 7.45
N ALA A 110 -9.96 5.19 6.51
CA ALA A 110 -11.41 4.99 6.62
C ALA A 110 -11.68 3.75 7.48
N GLU A 111 -11.75 3.92 8.79
CA GLU A 111 -12.75 3.19 9.57
C GLU A 111 -14.08 3.95 9.39
N ASP A 112 -15.07 3.26 8.84
CA ASP A 112 -16.45 3.75 8.69
C ASP A 112 -17.09 4.01 10.07
#